data_AF-U2IPB4-F1
#
_entry.id   AF-U2IPB4-F1
#
_cell.length_a   1.000
_cell.length_b   1.000
_cell.length_c   1.000
_cell.angle_alpha   90.00
_cell.angle_beta   90.00
_cell.angle_gamma   90.00
#
_symmetry.space_group_name_H-M   'P 1'
#
loop_
_entity.id
_entity.type
_entity.pdbx_description
1 polymer ?
#
loop_
_entity_poly.entity_id
_entity_poly.type
_entity_poly.pdbx_seq_one_letter_code
_entity_poly.pdbx_strand_id
1 'polypeptide(L)'
;MGQLNFYINVVDDTLRGEHDNKTIGLLLCNGGDKVVAQYALSGYDQPIGVSDYQLTKAIPDNLKSALPTIEEVEEELTKIIEQDK
;
A
#
# COMPACT_ATOMS: atom_id res chain seq x y z
N MET A 1 -11.29 7.03 5.70
CA MET A 1 -11.75 6.20 4.57
C MET A 1 -11.88 6.99 3.27
N GLY A 2 -12.45 8.21 3.26
CA GLY A 2 -12.56 9.01 2.02
C GLY A 2 -11.23 9.31 1.29
N GLN A 3 -10.12 9.48 2.02
CA GLN A 3 -8.81 9.74 1.41
C GLN A 3 -8.32 8.56 0.56
N LEU A 4 -8.42 7.31 1.04
CA LEU A 4 -7.99 6.14 0.28
C LEU A 4 -8.81 6.01 -1.01
N ASN A 5 -10.13 6.16 -0.91
CA ASN A 5 -11.01 6.14 -2.08
C ASN A 5 -10.69 7.25 -3.09
N PHE A 6 -10.36 8.45 -2.60
CA PHE A 6 -9.91 9.55 -3.45
C PHE A 6 -8.66 9.17 -4.24
N TYR A 7 -7.63 8.63 -3.57
CA TYR A 7 -6.39 8.23 -4.24
C TYR A 7 -6.61 7.08 -5.24
N ILE A 8 -7.44 6.10 -4.89
CA ILE A 8 -7.79 5.02 -5.83
C ILE A 8 -8.40 5.62 -7.09
N ASN A 9 -9.40 6.48 -6.97
CA ASN A 9 -10.03 7.11 -8.13
C ASN A 9 -9.03 7.94 -8.96
N VAL A 10 -8.18 8.75 -8.32
CA VAL A 10 -7.16 9.53 -9.02
C VAL A 10 -6.20 8.62 -9.79
N VAL A 11 -5.71 7.54 -9.18
CA VAL A 11 -4.81 6.60 -9.85
C VAL A 11 -5.52 5.87 -10.99
N ASP A 12 -6.77 5.46 -10.78
CA ASP A 12 -7.59 4.77 -11.77
C ASP A 12 -7.91 5.66 -12.98
N ASP A 13 -7.97 6.98 -12.79
CA ASP A 13 -8.22 7.98 -13.83
C ASP A 13 -6.94 8.48 -14.52
N THR A 14 -5.80 8.53 -13.80
CA THR A 14 -4.57 9.21 -14.27
C THR A 14 -3.44 8.27 -14.66
N LEU A 15 -3.37 7.08 -14.07
CA LEU A 15 -2.24 6.15 -14.25
C LEU A 15 -2.65 4.80 -14.84
N ARG A 16 -3.91 4.37 -14.69
CA ARG A 16 -4.38 3.10 -15.22
C ARG A 16 -4.36 3.10 -16.75
N GLY A 17 -3.67 2.11 -17.34
CA GLY A 17 -3.65 1.87 -18.77
C GLY A 17 -4.88 1.09 -19.29
N GLU A 18 -5.02 1.01 -20.61
CA GLU A 18 -6.16 0.35 -21.28
C GLU A 18 -6.30 -1.14 -20.95
N HIS A 19 -5.19 -1.82 -20.62
CA HIS A 19 -5.14 -3.24 -20.32
C HIS A 19 -5.00 -3.55 -18.83
N ASP A 20 -4.99 -2.52 -17.99
CA ASP A 20 -4.88 -2.70 -16.55
C ASP A 20 -6.25 -2.99 -15.92
N ASN A 21 -6.25 -3.78 -14.84
CA ASN A 21 -7.43 -3.96 -14.02
C ASN A 21 -7.70 -2.71 -13.17
N LYS A 22 -8.85 -2.67 -12.49
CA LYS A 22 -9.16 -1.63 -11.52
C LYS A 22 -8.06 -1.52 -10.46
N THR A 23 -7.72 -0.29 -10.09
CA THR A 23 -6.77 0.01 -9.02
C THR A 23 -7.22 -0.62 -7.71
N ILE A 24 -6.32 -1.33 -7.03
CA ILE A 24 -6.58 -1.99 -5.74
C ILE A 24 -6.08 -1.10 -4.61
N GLY A 25 -6.97 -0.72 -3.69
CA GLY A 25 -6.60 -0.06 -2.45
C GLY A 25 -6.14 -1.05 -1.40
N LEU A 26 -5.06 -0.74 -0.68
CA LEU A 26 -4.63 -1.52 0.49
C LEU A 26 -4.64 -0.65 1.74
N LEU A 27 -5.45 -1.05 2.72
CA LEU A 27 -5.49 -0.43 4.04
C LEU A 27 -4.70 -1.29 5.03
N LEU A 28 -3.62 -0.73 5.56
CA LEU A 28 -2.81 -1.36 6.59
C LEU A 28 -3.24 -0.90 7.99
N CYS A 29 -3.60 -1.85 8.85
CA CYS A 29 -4.06 -1.60 10.22
C CYS A 29 -3.04 -2.10 11.25
N ASN A 30 -2.75 -1.30 12.27
CA ASN A 30 -1.88 -1.71 13.39
C ASN A 30 -2.72 -2.35 14.50
N GLY A 31 -3.05 -3.64 14.35
CA GLY A 31 -3.81 -4.39 15.36
C GLY A 31 -5.24 -3.87 15.59
N GLY A 32 -5.81 -3.17 14.61
CA GLY A 32 -7.18 -2.67 14.66
C GLY A 32 -8.23 -3.76 14.38
N ASP A 33 -9.49 -3.47 14.68
CA ASP A 33 -10.58 -4.41 14.38
C ASP A 33 -10.91 -4.41 12.88
N LYS A 34 -10.48 -5.48 12.20
CA LYS A 34 -10.77 -5.72 10.77
C LYS A 34 -12.25 -5.64 10.45
N VAL A 35 -13.11 -6.07 11.37
CA VAL A 35 -14.55 -6.06 11.18
C VAL A 35 -15.03 -4.61 11.07
N VAL A 36 -14.60 -3.76 12.01
CA VAL A 36 -14.93 -2.31 11.97
C VAL A 36 -14.41 -1.66 10.70
N ALA A 37 -13.17 -1.96 10.30
CA ALA A 37 -12.60 -1.44 9.06
C ALA A 37 -13.39 -1.90 7.83
N GLN A 38 -13.77 -3.17 7.76
CA GLN A 38 -14.55 -3.73 6.66
C GLN A 38 -15.96 -3.13 6.59
N TYR A 39 -16.64 -2.98 7.74
CA TYR A 39 -17.95 -2.31 7.80
C TYR A 39 -17.88 -0.84 7.37
N ALA A 40 -16.81 -0.13 7.73
CA ALA A 40 -16.59 1.25 7.27
C ALA A 40 -16.34 1.32 5.75
N LEU A 41 -15.94 0.22 5.12
CA LEU A 41 -15.67 0.11 3.70
C LEU A 41 -16.86 -0.45 2.89
N SER A 42 -17.88 -1.04 3.52
CA SER A 42 -19.02 -1.68 2.84
C SER A 42 -19.83 -0.76 1.91
N GLY A 43 -19.66 0.56 2.00
CA GLY A 43 -20.30 1.54 1.11
C GLY A 43 -19.45 1.98 -0.08
N TYR A 44 -18.29 1.37 -0.30
CA TYR A 44 -17.38 1.71 -1.41
C TYR A 44 -17.36 0.58 -2.46
N ASP A 45 -17.50 0.95 -3.74
CA ASP A 45 -17.50 0.01 -4.87
C ASP A 45 -16.09 -0.33 -5.38
N GLN A 46 -15.06 0.39 -4.92
CA GLN A 46 -13.67 0.18 -5.29
C GLN A 46 -13.09 -1.06 -4.58
N PRO A 47 -12.20 -1.85 -5.22
CA PRO A 47 -11.59 -3.00 -4.58
C PRO A 47 -10.59 -2.55 -3.51
N ILE A 48 -10.97 -2.70 -2.23
CA ILE A 48 -10.12 -2.33 -1.08
C ILE A 48 -9.85 -3.57 -0.22
N GLY A 49 -8.58 -3.92 -0.08
CA GLY A 49 -8.09 -4.94 0.85
C GLY A 49 -7.73 -4.34 2.21
N VAL A 50 -8.05 -5.05 3.29
CA VAL A 50 -7.65 -4.67 4.66
C VAL A 50 -6.67 -5.72 5.18
N SER A 51 -5.48 -5.28 5.59
CA SER A 51 -4.46 -6.15 6.17
C SER A 51 -3.95 -5.60 7.49
N ASP A 52 -3.59 -6.49 8.41
CA ASP A 52 -2.76 -6.10 9.54
C ASP A 52 -1.31 -5.98 9.10
N TYR A 53 -0.56 -5.14 9.79
CA TYR A 53 0.90 -5.16 9.74
C TYR A 53 1.47 -5.33 11.15
N GLN A 54 2.65 -5.96 11.23
CA GLN A 54 3.38 -6.14 12.47
C GLN A 54 4.71 -5.43 12.35
N LEU A 55 4.98 -4.49 13.28
CA LEU A 55 6.30 -3.88 13.40
C LEU A 55 7.21 -4.84 14.16
N THR A 56 7.90 -5.72 13.43
CA THR A 56 8.91 -6.61 14.00
C THR A 56 10.24 -5.85 14.13
N LYS A 57 10.84 -5.86 15.33
CA LYS A 57 12.18 -5.25 15.55
C LYS A 57 13.30 -5.95 14.78
N ALA A 58 13.08 -7.18 14.32
CA ALA A 58 14.02 -7.94 13.52
C ALA A 58 13.30 -8.57 12.34
N ILE A 59 13.86 -8.42 11.14
CA ILE A 59 13.44 -9.13 9.93
C ILE A 59 13.67 -10.64 10.17
N PRO A 60 12.67 -11.50 9.93
CA PRO A 60 12.82 -12.95 10.01
C PRO A 60 14.02 -13.46 9.19
N ASP A 61 14.80 -14.40 9.72
CA ASP A 61 16.04 -14.87 9.06
C ASP A 61 15.80 -15.41 7.64
N ASN A 62 14.64 -16.04 7.41
CA ASN A 62 14.24 -16.55 6.11
C ASN A 62 13.93 -15.45 5.06
N LEU A 63 13.76 -14.20 5.48
CA LEU A 63 13.51 -13.06 4.59
C LEU A 63 14.75 -12.17 4.43
N LYS A 64 15.75 -12.27 5.31
CA LYS A 64 16.97 -11.43 5.25
C LYS A 64 17.70 -11.52 3.92
N SER A 65 17.76 -12.69 3.30
CA SER A 65 18.44 -12.87 2.01
C SER A 65 17.62 -12.41 0.81
N ALA A 66 16.32 -12.14 1.00
CA ALA A 66 15.39 -11.75 -0.07
C ALA A 66 15.05 -10.25 -0.03
N LEU A 67 15.44 -9.55 1.04
CA LEU A 67 15.20 -8.12 1.21
C LEU A 67 16.48 -7.34 0.96
N PRO A 68 16.37 -6.13 0.38
CA PRO A 68 17.51 -5.23 0.20
C PRO A 68 18.08 -4.77 1.55
N THR A 69 19.31 -4.27 1.53
CA THR A 69 19.90 -3.61 2.71
C THR A 69 19.24 -2.25 2.96
N ILE A 70 19.48 -1.69 4.15
CA ILE A 70 18.94 -0.36 4.50
C ILE A 70 19.50 0.69 3.54
N GLU A 71 20.80 0.63 3.27
CA GLU A 71 21.51 1.57 2.40
C GLU A 71 20.99 1.51 0.96
N GLU A 72 20.73 0.30 0.43
CA GLU A 72 20.15 0.11 -0.90
C GLU A 72 18.74 0.72 -1.00
N VAL A 73 17.91 0.57 0.04
CA VAL A 73 16.57 1.17 0.09
C VAL A 73 16.65 2.69 0.11
N GLU A 74 17.54 3.26 0.92
CA GLU A 74 17.72 4.72 1.01
C GLU A 74 18.22 5.32 -0.31
N GLU A 75 19.14 4.65 -1.00
CA GLU A 75 19.67 5.09 -2.28
C GLU A 75 18.57 5.10 -3.36
N GLU A 76 17.82 4.00 -3.49
CA GLU A 76 16.75 3.90 -4.48
C GLU A 76 15.60 4.88 -4.20
N LEU A 77 15.21 5.06 -2.93
CA LEU A 77 14.18 6.03 -2.57
C LEU A 77 14.60 7.46 -2.91
N THR A 78 15.87 7.80 -2.69
CA THR A 78 16.42 9.12 -3.05
C THR A 78 16.35 9.34 -4.55
N LYS A 79 16.71 8.34 -5.37
CA LYS A 79 16.61 8.41 -6.83
C LYS A 79 15.16 8.66 -7.30
N ILE A 80 14.19 7.97 -6.71
CA ILE A 80 12.76 8.15 -7.04
C ILE A 80 12.32 9.59 -6.76
N ILE A 81 12.68 10.13 -5.58
CA ILE A 81 12.30 11.50 -5.18
C ILE A 81 12.97 12.56 -6.08
N GLU A 82 14.19 12.30 -6.56
CA GLU A 82 14.89 13.21 -7.47
C GLU A 82 14.36 13.17 -8.91
N GLN A 83 13.77 12.06 -9.35
CA GLN A 83 13.18 11.92 -10.70
C GLN A 83 11.82 12.62 -10.84
N ASP A 84 11.11 12.84 -9.74
CA ASP A 84 9.83 13.56 -9.71
C ASP A 84 9.99 15.11 -9.60
N LYS A 85 11.21 15.62 -9.77
CA LYS A 85 11.59 17.03 -9.63
C LYS A 85 11.95 17.69 -10.97
#